data_AF-D2CK09-F1
#
_entry.id   AF-D2CK09-F1
#
_cell.length_a   1.000
_cell.length_b   1.000
_cell.length_c   1.000
_cell.angle_alpha   90.00
_cell.angle_beta   90.00
_cell.angle_gamma   90.00
#
_symmetry.space_group_name_H-M   'P 1'
#
loop_
_entity.id
_entity.type
_entity.pdbx_description
1 polymer ?
#
loop_
_entity_poly.entity_id
_entity_poly.type
_entity_poly.pdbx_seq_one_letter_code
_entity_poly.pdbx_strand_id
1 'polypeptide(L)' 'MPQLVPFYWMNLLTGSIIAFTILIYIISTIILPNILRLLIARSIIIRI' A
#
# COMPACT_ATOMS: atom_id res chain seq x y z
N MET A 1 16.45 20.78 10.47
CA MET A 1 17.01 21.82 9.57
C MET A 1 15.89 22.72 9.08
N PRO A 2 16.16 23.98 8.70
CA PRO A 2 15.13 24.96 8.30
C PRO A 2 14.14 24.42 7.26
N GLN A 3 14.60 23.58 6.33
CA GLN A 3 13.78 22.94 5.30
C GLN A 3 12.69 21.98 5.82
N LEU A 4 12.84 21.40 7.02
CA LEU A 4 11.89 20.43 7.58
C LEU A 4 10.74 21.08 8.37
N VAL A 5 10.77 22.40 8.55
CA VAL A 5 9.70 23.16 9.24
C VAL A 5 9.13 24.25 8.32
N PRO A 6 8.55 23.88 7.17
CA PRO A 6 7.94 24.85 6.26
C PRO A 6 6.55 25.28 6.73
N PHE A 7 6.08 26.44 6.24
CA PHE A 7 4.70 26.90 6.46
C PHE A 7 3.64 25.92 5.91
N TYR A 8 3.99 25.12 4.90
CA TYR A 8 3.09 24.15 4.26
C TYR A 8 3.13 22.74 4.89
N TRP A 9 3.59 22.62 6.14
CA TRP A 9 3.70 21.33 6.84
C TRP A 9 2.36 20.56 6.87
N MET A 10 1.23 21.26 7.08
CA MET A 10 -0.10 20.63 7.11
C MET A 10 -0.50 20.07 5.73
N ASN A 11 -0.11 20.74 4.65
CA ASN A 11 -0.35 20.26 3.29
C ASN A 11 0.46 18.98 3.00
N LEU A 12 1.73 18.94 3.41
CA LEU A 12 2.55 17.73 3.27
C LEU A 12 1.99 16.56 4.07
N LEU A 13 1.57 16.82 5.32
CA LEU A 13 0.98 15.81 6.19
C LEU A 13 -0.32 15.26 5.57
N THR A 14 -1.22 16.14 5.16
CA THR A 14 -2.53 15.75 4.62
C THR A 14 -2.37 14.99 3.31
N GLY A 15 -1.53 15.49 2.39
CA GLY A 15 -1.25 14.81 1.11
C GLY A 15 -0.61 13.43 1.30
N SER A 16 0.32 13.30 2.25
CA SER A 16 0.95 12.00 2.54
C SER A 16 -0.03 11.01 3.16
N ILE A 17 -0.89 11.43 4.08
CA ILE A 17 -1.94 10.57 4.67
C ILE A 17 -2.92 10.08 3.58
N ILE A 18 -3.35 10.97 2.69
CA ILE A 18 -4.23 10.60 1.57
C ILE A 18 -3.54 9.58 0.66
N ALA A 19 -2.29 9.84 0.27
CA ALA A 19 -1.51 8.94 -0.58
C ALA A 19 -1.33 7.56 0.08
N PHE A 20 -1.00 7.52 1.37
CA PHE A 20 -0.89 6.27 2.13
C PHE A 20 -2.21 5.51 2.19
N THR A 21 -3.32 6.21 2.40
CA THR A 21 -4.65 5.59 2.47
C THR A 21 -5.02 4.92 1.14
N ILE A 22 -4.80 5.62 0.02
CA ILE A 22 -5.02 5.08 -1.33
C ILE A 22 -4.11 3.86 -1.57
N LEU A 23 -2.84 3.98 -1.20
CA LEU A 23 -1.86 2.90 -1.36
C LEU A 23 -2.26 1.65 -0.55
N ILE A 24 -2.67 1.82 0.70
CA ILE A 24 -3.16 0.71 1.54
C ILE A 24 -4.40 0.07 0.93
N TYR A 25 -5.35 0.87 0.44
CA TYR A 25 -6.56 0.35 -0.21
C TYR A 25 -6.22 -0.50 -1.45
N ILE A 26 -5.35 -0.01 -2.33
CA ILE A 26 -4.92 -0.74 -3.54
C ILE A 26 -4.18 -2.02 -3.17
N ILE A 27 -3.26 -1.95 -2.21
CA ILE A 27 -2.49 -3.10 -1.73
C ILE A 27 -3.43 -4.18 -1.18
N SER A 28 -4.36 -3.79 -0.30
CA SER A 28 -5.28 -4.71 0.37
C SER A 28 -6.30 -5.35 -0.57
N THR A 29 -6.85 -4.59 -1.53
CA THR A 29 -7.97 -5.06 -2.36
C THR A 29 -7.54 -5.65 -3.70
N ILE A 30 -6.40 -5.24 -4.25
CA ILE A 30 -5.96 -5.65 -5.59
C ILE A 30 -4.70 -6.50 -5.49
N ILE A 31 -3.63 -5.98 -4.90
CA ILE A 31 -2.30 -6.61 -5.00
C ILE A 31 -2.24 -7.89 -4.16
N LEU A 32 -2.58 -7.83 -2.87
CA LEU A 32 -2.50 -9.00 -1.97
C LEU A 32 -3.40 -10.15 -2.43
N PRO A 33 -4.68 -9.94 -2.79
CA PRO A 33 -5.54 -11.03 -3.23
C PRO A 33 -5.02 -11.70 -4.51
N ASN A 34 -4.42 -10.95 -5.42
CA ASN A 34 -3.81 -11.51 -6.64
C ASN A 34 -2.62 -12.41 -6.31
N ILE A 35 -1.73 -11.97 -5.41
CA ILE A 35 -0.59 -12.77 -4.97
C ILE A 35 -1.07 -14.03 -4.25
N LEU A 36 -2.05 -13.90 -3.34
CA LEU A 36 -2.61 -15.04 -2.61
C LEU A 36 -3.23 -16.07 -3.55
N ARG A 37 -3.98 -15.64 -4.59
CA ARG A 37 -4.54 -16.55 -5.59
C ARG A 37 -3.47 -17.39 -6.28
N LEU A 38 -2.35 -16.78 -6.67
CA LEU A 38 -1.23 -17.49 -7.32
C LEU A 38 -0.55 -18.46 -6.35
N LEU A 39 -0.33 -18.05 -5.10
CA LEU A 39 0.28 -18.91 -4.08
C LEU A 39 -0.60 -20.11 -3.74
N ILE A 40 -1.92 -19.90 -3.62
CA ILE A 40 -2.89 -20.96 -3.38
C ILE A 40 -2.89 -21.94 -4.56
N ALA A 41 -2.97 -21.46 -5.80
CA ALA A 41 -2.95 -22.32 -6.99
C ALA A 41 -1.68 -23.19 -7.02
N ARG A 42 -0.51 -22.61 -6.76
CA ARG A 42 0.75 -23.34 -6.67
C ARG A 42 0.74 -24.37 -5.54
N SER A 43 0.20 -24.01 -4.37
CA SER A 43 0.14 -24.94 -3.22
C SER A 43 -0.76 -26.14 -3.50
N ILE A 44 -1.85 -25.95 -4.25
CA ILE A 44 -2.75 -27.03 -4.67
C ILE A 44 -2.02 -27.95 -5.66
N ILE A 45 -1.36 -27.41 -6.68
CA ILE A 45 -0.63 -28.19 -7.70
C ILE A 45 0.49 -29.04 -7.07
N ILE A 46 1.20 -28.52 -6.06
CA ILE A 46 2.29 -29.28 -5.40
C ILE A 46 1.75 -30.39 -4.50
N ARG A 47 0.57 -30.20 -3.89
CA ARG A 47 0.01 -31.14 -2.93
C ARG A 47 -0.71 -32.33 -3.60
N ILE A 48 -1.25 -32.14 -4.80
CA ILE A 48 -1.86 -33.19 -5.63
C ILE A 48 -0.75 -33.95 -6.35
#